data_AF-A0A2V5L9Q1-F1
#
_entry.id   AF-A0A2V5L9Q1-F1
#
_cell.length_a   1.000
_cell.length_b   1.000
_cell.length_c   1.000
_cell.angle_alpha   90.00
_cell.angle_beta   90.00
_cell.angle_gamma   90.00
#
_symmetry.space_group_name_H-M   'P 1'
#
loop_
_entity.id
_entity.type
_entity.pdbx_description
1 polymer ?
#
loop_
_entity_poly.entity_id
_entity_poly.type
_entity_poly.pdbx_seq_one_letter_code
_entity_poly.pdbx_strand_id
1 'polypeptide(L)'
;MDYDTTEMAVGAALVLLPIAGLVAAGLWCMKKPQARMPWFFFLGPAAALAYGWFAGQLALTAFPPPFDPAFAGGRGLDLRGMIIVLCAMAGGAAGMVISVVFCCVNLVRSLVQQRRDVRVP
;
A
#
# COMPACT_ATOMS: atom_id res chain seq x y z
N MET A 1 -13.98 -22.30 -8.46
CA MET A 1 -12.67 -21.91 -7.90
C MET A 1 -12.73 -22.21 -6.42
N ASP A 2 -11.70 -22.85 -5.88
CA ASP A 2 -11.63 -23.09 -4.44
C ASP A 2 -11.43 -21.78 -3.68
N TYR A 3 -11.95 -21.73 -2.46
CA TYR A 3 -11.86 -20.53 -1.61
C TYR A 3 -10.41 -20.12 -1.38
N ASP A 4 -9.52 -21.10 -1.17
CA ASP A 4 -8.09 -20.85 -0.96
C ASP A 4 -7.43 -20.17 -2.18
N THR A 5 -7.85 -20.52 -3.40
CA THR A 5 -7.35 -19.88 -4.63
C THR A 5 -7.86 -18.44 -4.73
N THR A 6 -9.11 -18.21 -4.32
CA THR A 6 -9.74 -16.88 -4.30
C THR A 6 -9.08 -15.99 -3.25
N GLU A 7 -8.81 -16.53 -2.07
CA GLU A 7 -8.13 -15.84 -0.97
C GLU A 7 -6.72 -15.40 -1.36
N MET A 8 -5.95 -16.27 -2.02
CA MET A 8 -4.64 -15.92 -2.54
C MET A 8 -4.70 -14.86 -3.65
N ALA A 9 -5.64 -14.98 -4.59
CA ALA A 9 -5.79 -14.02 -5.68
C ALA A 9 -6.20 -12.62 -5.17
N VAL A 10 -7.15 -12.56 -4.23
CA VAL A 10 -7.61 -11.32 -3.60
C VAL A 10 -6.48 -10.72 -2.74
N GLY A 11 -5.79 -11.55 -1.94
CA GLY A 11 -4.64 -11.11 -1.15
C GLY A 11 -3.52 -10.53 -2.01
N ALA A 12 -3.17 -11.19 -3.12
CA ALA A 12 -2.17 -10.70 -4.08
C ALA A 12 -2.60 -9.37 -4.72
N ALA A 13 -3.86 -9.24 -5.12
CA ALA A 13 -4.40 -7.99 -5.67
C ALA A 13 -4.33 -6.85 -4.64
N LEU A 14 -4.67 -7.13 -3.37
CA LEU A 14 -4.61 -6.15 -2.28
C LEU A 14 -3.18 -5.67 -1.98
N VAL A 15 -2.16 -6.47 -2.27
CA VAL A 15 -0.76 -6.05 -2.13
C VAL A 15 -0.29 -5.29 -3.38
N LEU A 16 -0.56 -5.83 -4.57
CA LEU A 16 0.02 -5.32 -5.81
C LEU A 16 -0.61 -4.01 -6.28
N LEU A 17 -1.93 -3.84 -6.12
CA LEU A 17 -2.65 -2.63 -6.53
C LEU A 17 -2.13 -1.35 -5.85
N PRO A 18 -2.02 -1.27 -4.50
CA PRO A 18 -1.52 -0.07 -3.85
C PRO A 18 -0.05 0.20 -4.19
N ILE A 19 0.78 -0.85 -4.33
CA ILE A 19 2.19 -0.71 -4.75
C ILE A 19 2.25 -0.08 -6.15
N ALA A 20 1.56 -0.67 -7.13
CA ALA A 20 1.56 -0.16 -8.49
C ALA A 20 1.01 1.27 -8.58
N GLY A 21 -0.08 1.56 -7.86
CA GLY A 21 -0.68 2.89 -7.81
C GLY A 21 0.26 3.95 -7.23
N LEU A 22 0.91 3.67 -6.10
CA LEU A 22 1.84 4.61 -5.46
C LEU A 22 3.13 4.78 -6.25
N VAL A 23 3.64 3.72 -6.88
CA VAL A 23 4.80 3.82 -7.79
C VAL A 23 4.46 4.70 -9.00
N ALA A 24 3.31 4.47 -9.64
CA ALA A 24 2.85 5.28 -10.77
C ALA A 24 2.66 6.75 -10.38
N ALA A 25 2.01 7.01 -9.23
CA ALA A 25 1.83 8.34 -8.69
C ALA A 25 3.16 9.03 -8.33
N GLY A 26 4.09 8.30 -7.72
CA GLY A 26 5.44 8.78 -7.40
C GLY A 26 6.22 9.17 -8.66
N LEU A 27 6.24 8.30 -9.68
CA LEU A 27 6.85 8.59 -10.98
C LEU A 27 6.21 9.81 -11.67
N TRP A 28 4.89 9.97 -11.55
CA TRP A 28 4.20 11.13 -12.10
C TRP A 28 4.53 12.44 -11.36
N CYS A 29 4.65 12.39 -10.04
CA CYS A 29 5.07 13.53 -9.22
C CYS A 29 6.51 13.97 -9.56
N MET A 30 7.39 13.01 -9.83
CA MET A 30 8.78 13.27 -10.24
C MET A 30 8.92 14.04 -11.57
N LYS A 31 7.86 14.10 -12.41
CA LYS A 31 7.86 14.95 -13.61
C LYS A 31 7.78 16.45 -13.29
N LYS A 32 7.20 16.82 -12.15
CA LYS A 32 7.07 18.22 -11.68
C LYS A 32 7.21 18.25 -10.14
N PRO A 33 8.42 17.97 -9.62
CA PRO A 33 8.60 17.71 -8.18
C PRO A 33 8.25 18.92 -7.32
N GLN A 34 8.62 20.14 -7.73
CA GLN A 34 8.34 21.35 -6.95
C GLN A 34 6.84 21.61 -6.70
N ALA A 35 5.96 21.24 -7.65
CA ALA A 35 4.53 21.47 -7.52
C ALA A 35 3.77 20.29 -6.91
N ARG A 36 4.23 19.06 -7.14
CA ARG A 36 3.44 17.84 -6.84
C ARG A 36 3.95 17.04 -5.65
N MET A 37 5.24 17.12 -5.35
CA MET A 37 5.85 16.35 -4.27
C MET A 37 5.35 16.75 -2.86
N PRO A 38 5.02 18.02 -2.56
CA PRO A 38 4.44 18.39 -1.27
C PRO A 38 3.10 17.68 -1.03
N TRP A 39 2.24 17.64 -2.05
CA TRP A 39 0.97 16.92 -1.98
C TRP A 39 1.17 15.41 -1.82
N PHE A 40 2.12 14.83 -2.56
CA PHE A 40 2.44 13.40 -2.45
C PHE A 40 2.95 13.01 -1.06
N PHE A 41 3.72 13.89 -0.40
CA PHE A 41 4.23 13.65 0.96
C PHE A 41 3.12 13.47 2.00
N PHE A 42 2.01 14.20 1.87
CA PHE A 42 0.87 14.06 2.79
C PHE A 42 -0.12 12.99 2.33
N LEU A 43 -0.45 12.98 1.04
CA LEU A 43 -1.47 12.09 0.49
C LEU A 43 -1.00 10.63 0.40
N GLY A 44 0.27 10.37 0.09
CA GLY A 44 0.80 9.01 -0.03
C GLY A 44 0.70 8.21 1.28
N PRO A 45 1.31 8.70 2.38
CA PRO A 45 1.18 8.11 3.71
C PRO A 45 -0.25 8.02 4.22
N ALA A 46 -1.06 9.07 4.06
CA ALA A 46 -2.45 9.06 4.50
C ALA A 46 -3.28 8.02 3.74
N ALA A 47 -3.10 7.90 2.41
CA ALA A 47 -3.75 6.89 1.60
C ALA A 47 -3.27 5.48 1.96
N ALA A 48 -1.98 5.29 2.23
CA ALA A 48 -1.43 4.00 2.66
C ALA A 48 -2.00 3.53 4.01
N LEU A 49 -2.14 4.45 4.97
CA LEU A 49 -2.76 4.17 6.27
C LEU A 49 -4.26 3.86 6.12
N ALA A 50 -4.99 4.68 5.38
CA ALA A 50 -6.40 4.43 5.09
C ALA A 50 -6.59 3.08 4.40
N TYR A 51 -5.73 2.76 3.43
CA TYR A 51 -5.75 1.48 2.74
C TYR A 51 -5.52 0.30 3.70
N GLY A 52 -4.45 0.36 4.51
CA GLY A 52 -4.15 -0.69 5.47
C GLY A 52 -5.26 -0.92 6.50
N TRP A 53 -6.02 0.12 6.84
CA TRP A 53 -7.12 0.03 7.80
C TRP A 53 -8.43 -0.52 7.18
N PHE A 54 -8.79 -0.07 5.97
CA PHE A 54 -10.10 -0.36 5.38
C PHE A 54 -10.09 -1.50 4.35
N ALA A 55 -8.98 -1.74 3.65
CA ALA A 55 -8.98 -2.65 2.51
C ALA A 55 -9.23 -4.11 2.92
N GLY A 56 -8.70 -4.54 4.07
CA GLY A 56 -8.95 -5.89 4.61
C GLY A 56 -10.43 -6.09 4.98
N GLN A 57 -11.04 -5.11 5.65
CA GLN A 57 -12.46 -5.16 6.04
C GLN A 57 -13.38 -5.19 4.81
N LEU A 58 -13.12 -4.32 3.81
CA LEU A 58 -13.90 -4.29 2.57
C LEU A 58 -13.78 -5.61 1.80
N ALA A 59 -12.57 -6.17 1.70
CA ALA A 59 -12.35 -7.44 1.03
C ALA A 59 -13.08 -8.61 1.72
N LEU A 60 -13.12 -8.63 3.06
CA LEU A 60 -13.88 -9.63 3.81
C LEU A 60 -15.40 -9.50 3.60
N THR A 61 -15.92 -8.28 3.42
CA THR A 61 -17.35 -8.10 3.10
C THR A 61 -17.72 -8.57 1.69
N ALA A 62 -16.81 -8.42 0.73
CA ALA A 62 -17.03 -8.84 -0.66
C ALA A 62 -16.77 -10.35 -0.87
N PHE A 63 -15.80 -10.91 -0.14
CA PHE A 63 -15.38 -12.31 -0.21
C PHE A 63 -15.44 -12.94 1.19
N PRO A 64 -16.64 -13.15 1.74
CA PRO A 64 -16.80 -13.72 3.07
C PRO A 64 -16.22 -15.14 3.13
N PRO A 65 -15.58 -15.52 4.25
CA PRO A 65 -15.09 -16.87 4.42
C PRO A 65 -16.24 -17.90 4.44
N PRO A 66 -16.04 -19.09 3.86
CA PRO A 66 -17.04 -20.14 3.86
C PRO A 66 -17.27 -20.61 5.30
N PHE A 67 -18.54 -20.83 5.64
CA PHE A 67 -18.92 -21.32 6.97
C PHE A 67 -18.34 -22.71 7.22
N ASP A 68 -17.52 -22.85 8.26
CA ASP A 68 -16.99 -24.13 8.70
C ASP A 68 -17.61 -24.52 10.07
N PRO A 69 -18.41 -25.60 10.12
CA PRO A 69 -19.04 -26.05 11.37
C PRO A 69 -18.03 -26.46 12.45
N ALA A 70 -16.79 -26.81 12.10
CA ALA A 70 -15.74 -27.12 13.08
C ALA A 70 -15.27 -25.88 13.86
N PHE A 71 -15.37 -24.69 13.25
CA PHE A 71 -14.99 -23.41 13.86
C PHE A 71 -16.19 -22.63 14.42
N ALA A 72 -17.42 -23.02 14.07
CA ALA A 72 -18.67 -22.42 14.55
C ALA A 72 -18.85 -22.47 16.09
N GLY A 73 -18.13 -23.36 16.78
CA GLY A 73 -18.15 -23.48 18.24
C GLY A 73 -17.28 -22.46 18.99
N GLY A 74 -16.60 -21.54 18.30
CA GLY A 74 -15.78 -20.48 18.92
C GLY A 74 -14.50 -20.97 19.61
N ARG A 75 -14.11 -22.24 19.39
CA ARG A 75 -12.92 -22.87 20.01
C ARG A 75 -11.71 -22.99 19.06
N GLY A 76 -11.85 -22.58 17.80
CA GLY A 76 -10.78 -22.60 16.82
C GLY A 76 -10.41 -21.19 16.35
N LEU A 77 -9.12 -20.97 16.09
CA LEU A 77 -8.63 -19.77 15.41
C LEU A 77 -9.03 -19.88 13.94
N ASP A 78 -10.06 -19.15 13.52
CA ASP A 78 -10.41 -19.11 12.10
C ASP A 78 -9.33 -18.31 11.35
N LEU A 79 -8.44 -19.05 10.70
CA LEU A 79 -7.36 -18.49 9.88
C LEU A 79 -7.87 -18.10 8.48
N ARG A 80 -9.11 -18.47 8.11
CA ARG A 80 -9.69 -18.10 6.81
C ARG A 80 -10.07 -16.62 6.82
N GLY A 81 -9.63 -15.92 5.79
CA GLY A 81 -9.81 -14.47 5.69
C GLY A 81 -8.75 -13.66 6.46
N MET A 82 -7.99 -14.27 7.37
CA MET A 82 -6.86 -13.58 8.02
C MET A 82 -5.76 -13.24 7.00
N ILE A 83 -5.55 -14.08 5.98
CA ILE A 83 -4.58 -13.80 4.92
C ILE A 83 -4.98 -12.54 4.16
N ILE A 84 -6.29 -12.33 3.90
CA ILE A 84 -6.81 -11.11 3.24
C ILE A 84 -6.46 -9.87 4.06
N VAL A 85 -6.68 -9.92 5.38
CA VAL A 85 -6.36 -8.80 6.28
C VAL A 85 -4.86 -8.56 6.35
N LEU A 86 -4.04 -9.60 6.51
CA LEU A 86 -2.59 -9.50 6.55
C LEU A 86 -2.01 -8.96 5.23
N CYS A 87 -2.53 -9.41 4.09
CA CYS A 87 -2.16 -8.90 2.78
C CYS A 87 -2.55 -7.43 2.61
N ALA A 88 -3.73 -7.01 3.06
CA ALA A 88 -4.12 -5.60 3.03
C ALA A 88 -3.19 -4.72 3.88
N MET A 89 -2.85 -5.17 5.09
CA MET A 89 -1.90 -4.48 5.97
C MET A 89 -0.49 -4.42 5.35
N ALA A 90 -0.03 -5.53 4.74
CA ALA A 90 1.24 -5.57 4.03
C ALA A 90 1.27 -4.61 2.83
N GLY A 91 0.18 -4.53 2.06
CA GLY A 91 0.01 -3.56 0.97
C GLY A 91 0.06 -2.11 1.47
N GLY A 92 -0.61 -1.81 2.59
CA GLY A 92 -0.55 -0.50 3.24
C GLY A 92 0.87 -0.16 3.73
N ALA A 93 1.54 -1.10 4.41
CA ALA A 93 2.92 -0.91 4.88
C ALA A 93 3.90 -0.69 3.72
N ALA A 94 3.79 -1.48 2.65
CA ALA A 94 4.58 -1.30 1.44
C ALA A 94 4.34 0.09 0.81
N GLY A 95 3.09 0.54 0.76
CA GLY A 95 2.73 1.87 0.28
C GLY A 95 3.37 3.02 1.09
N MET A 96 3.42 2.87 2.41
CA MET A 96 4.11 3.81 3.30
C MET A 96 5.61 3.88 2.98
N VAL A 97 6.26 2.72 2.86
CA VAL A 97 7.69 2.61 2.52
C VAL A 97 7.99 3.27 1.17
N ILE A 98 7.19 2.98 0.14
CA ILE A 98 7.35 3.57 -1.20
C ILE A 98 7.26 5.10 -1.14
N SER A 99 6.28 5.62 -0.41
CA SER A 99 6.07 7.06 -0.27
C SER A 99 7.29 7.74 0.37
N VAL A 100 7.82 7.15 1.45
CA VAL A 100 9.03 7.64 2.13
C VAL A 100 10.24 7.60 1.20
N VAL A 101 10.46 6.48 0.49
CA VAL A 101 11.59 6.33 -0.44
C VAL A 101 11.55 7.39 -1.54
N PHE A 102 10.40 7.62 -2.18
CA PHE A 102 10.28 8.65 -3.21
C PHE A 102 10.57 10.06 -2.67
N CYS A 103 10.06 10.39 -1.48
CA CYS A 103 10.33 11.68 -0.84
C CYS A 103 11.81 11.84 -0.49
N CYS A 104 12.47 10.81 0.05
CA CYS A 104 13.91 10.83 0.32
C CYS A 104 14.73 11.02 -0.96
N VAL A 105 14.39 10.29 -2.05
CA VAL A 105 15.09 10.42 -3.33
C VAL A 105 14.97 11.83 -3.89
N ASN A 106 13.79 12.45 -3.79
CA ASN A 106 13.60 13.83 -4.25
C ASN A 106 14.34 14.85 -3.37
N LEU A 107 14.35 14.66 -2.05
CA LEU A 107 15.11 15.52 -1.14
C LEU A 107 16.61 15.48 -1.47
N VAL A 108 17.18 14.29 -1.66
CA VAL A 108 18.58 14.12 -2.06
C VAL A 108 18.86 14.79 -3.41
N ARG A 109 17.97 14.61 -4.41
CA ARG A 109 18.11 15.28 -5.71
C ARG A 109 18.08 16.80 -5.59
N SER A 110 17.15 17.34 -4.80
CA SER A 110 17.03 18.78 -4.55
C SER A 110 18.30 19.35 -3.92
N LEU A 111 18.84 18.68 -2.90
CA LEU A 111 20.09 19.10 -2.24
C LEU A 111 21.30 19.02 -3.17
N VAL A 112 21.38 17.99 -4.02
CA VAL A 112 22.46 17.85 -5.01
C VAL A 112 22.38 18.94 -6.09
N GLN A 113 21.18 19.27 -6.57
CA GLN A 113 20.96 20.35 -7.54
C GLN A 113 21.33 21.71 -6.94
N GLN A 114 20.84 22.01 -5.73
CA GLN A 114 21.17 23.26 -5.05
C GLN A 114 22.68 23.41 -4.80
N ARG A 115 23.39 22.32 -4.47
CA ARG A 115 24.86 22.33 -4.34
C ARG A 115 25.58 22.52 -5.69
N ARG A 116 24.99 22.09 -6.79
CA ARG A 116 25.53 22.32 -8.14
C ARG A 116 25.37 23.78 -8.54
N ASP A 117 24.19 24.36 -8.34
CA ASP A 117 23.93 25.75 -8.70
C ASP A 117 24.81 26.73 -7.92
N VAL A 118 25.11 26.45 -6.64
CA VAL A 118 26.04 27.26 -5.84
C VAL A 118 27.51 27.16 -6.32
N ARG A 119 27.88 26.11 -7.06
CA ARG A 119 29.25 25.90 -7.55
C ARG A 119 29.52 26.47 -8.94
N VAL A 120 28.50 26.88 -9.68
CA VAL A 120 28.65 27.45 -11.02
C VAL A 120 28.25 28.94 -10.96
N PRO A 121 29.22 29.87 -10.74
CA PRO A 121 28.97 31.29 -10.85
C PRO A 121 28.77 31.75 -12.30
#